data_AF-G0XZC9-F1
#
_entry.id   AF-G0XZC9-F1
#
_cell.length_a   1.000
_cell.length_b   1.000
_cell.length_c   1.000
_cell.angle_alpha   90.00
_cell.angle_beta   90.00
_cell.angle_gamma   90.00
#
_symmetry.space_group_name_H-M   'P 1'
#
loop_
_entity.id
_entity.type
_entity.pdbx_description
1 polymer ?
#
loop_
_entity_poly.entity_id
_entity_poly.type
_entity_poly.pdbx_seq_one_letter_code
_entity_poly.pdbx_strand_id
1 'polypeptide(L)'
;MSRKVRMKKEDEQPVRSHIQSIRNPNLYPKLKNGELDGDLNHRIQAGWMKWKSASGVLCDRCMPLKLKGKFYRTTIRPAMLYGTECWAVKYQHVHKMGVAEMRMLRWMCGHTRKDKIRNEDIRGKVGVAEIEGNMRENRLRWFGHVQRRPTYAPIRRCDYETEVQGRRGRGRPRKTLEETLRKDLGYLDLTKDMTQDRAQWCSKIHIADPTQ
;
A
#
# COMPACT_ATOMS: atom_id res chain seq x y z
N MET A 1 -51.01 21.17 35.87
CA MET A 1 -50.14 21.66 34.78
C MET A 1 -48.95 20.72 34.63
N SER A 2 -48.97 19.81 33.66
CA SER A 2 -47.80 19.00 33.30
C SER A 2 -47.61 19.07 31.79
N ARG A 3 -46.50 19.68 31.37
CA ARG A 3 -46.14 19.85 29.96
C ARG A 3 -45.72 18.49 29.37
N LYS A 4 -46.42 18.08 28.32
CA LYS A 4 -46.12 16.90 27.50
C LYS A 4 -44.89 17.22 26.65
N VAL A 5 -43.71 16.73 27.03
CA VAL A 5 -42.50 16.82 26.21
C VAL A 5 -42.59 15.79 25.09
N ARG A 6 -42.72 16.28 23.85
CA ARG A 6 -42.71 15.49 22.62
C ARG A 6 -41.25 15.15 22.29
N MET A 7 -40.80 13.95 22.63
CA MET A 7 -39.51 13.44 22.15
C MET A 7 -39.64 13.04 20.68
N LYS A 8 -38.87 13.71 19.81
CA LYS A 8 -38.75 13.37 18.39
C LYS A 8 -38.07 12.01 18.27
N LYS A 9 -38.62 11.11 17.45
CA LYS A 9 -37.92 9.94 16.92
C LYS A 9 -36.94 10.41 15.85
N GLU A 10 -35.80 10.93 16.27
CA GLU A 10 -34.60 11.06 15.46
C GLU A 10 -33.57 10.21 16.19
N ASP A 11 -33.40 8.95 15.77
CA ASP A 11 -32.20 8.12 16.01
C ASP A 11 -32.49 6.68 15.57
N GLU A 12 -32.69 6.46 14.27
CA GLU A 12 -32.62 5.11 13.72
C GLU A 12 -32.34 5.10 12.20
N GLN A 13 -31.53 6.04 11.72
CA GLN A 13 -30.98 5.98 10.36
C GLN A 13 -29.50 6.38 10.33
N PRO A 14 -28.59 5.42 10.58
CA PRO A 14 -27.35 5.43 9.78
C PRO A 14 -26.92 4.04 9.27
N VAL A 15 -27.60 2.95 9.64
CA VAL A 15 -27.13 1.58 9.31
C VAL A 15 -27.62 1.09 7.94
N ARG A 16 -28.72 1.65 7.42
CA ARG A 16 -29.33 1.19 6.16
C ARG A 16 -28.60 1.62 4.89
N SER A 17 -27.82 2.72 4.94
CA SER A 17 -27.02 3.17 3.79
C SER A 17 -25.75 2.34 3.58
N HIS A 18 -25.23 1.71 4.65
CA HIS A 18 -24.03 0.88 4.58
C HIS A 18 -24.32 -0.51 3.98
N ILE A 19 -25.53 -1.05 4.20
CA ILE A 19 -25.93 -2.38 3.68
C ILE A 19 -26.26 -2.31 2.18
N GLN A 20 -26.72 -1.17 1.67
CA GLN A 20 -26.97 -0.99 0.24
C GLN A 20 -25.70 -0.88 -0.62
N SER A 21 -24.53 -0.59 -0.02
CA SER A 21 -23.24 -0.60 -0.74
C SER A 21 -22.73 -2.01 -1.05
N ILE A 22 -23.21 -3.03 -0.32
CA ILE A 22 -22.78 -4.43 -0.46
C ILE A 22 -23.45 -5.11 -1.68
N ARG A 23 -24.53 -4.51 -2.23
CA ARG A 23 -25.37 -5.13 -3.28
C ARG A 23 -25.02 -4.71 -4.71
N ASN A 24 -23.99 -3.91 -4.94
CA ASN A 24 -23.65 -3.43 -6.28
C ASN A 24 -22.20 -3.83 -6.67
N PRO A 25 -22.00 -4.87 -7.50
CA PRO A 25 -20.68 -5.29 -7.98
C PRO A 25 -19.95 -4.22 -8.81
N ASN A 26 -20.63 -3.13 -9.18
CA ASN A 26 -20.06 -2.00 -9.91
C ASN A 26 -19.42 -0.93 -9.01
N LEU A 27 -19.34 -1.15 -7.68
CA LEU A 27 -18.85 -0.15 -6.72
C LEU A 27 -17.33 -0.19 -6.46
N TYR A 28 -16.56 -0.90 -7.29
CA TYR A 28 -15.12 -0.65 -7.41
C TYR A 28 -14.90 0.19 -8.66
N PRO A 29 -14.74 1.52 -8.54
CA PRO A 29 -14.44 2.35 -9.69
C PRO A 29 -13.14 1.84 -10.30
N LYS A 30 -13.18 1.55 -11.61
CA LYS A 30 -11.98 1.40 -12.42
C LYS A 30 -11.16 2.68 -12.21
N LEU A 31 -10.11 2.64 -11.38
CA LEU A 31 -9.26 3.80 -11.15
C LEU A 31 -8.69 4.26 -12.50
N LYS A 32 -9.17 5.40 -13.00
CA LYS A 32 -8.57 6.04 -14.17
C LYS A 32 -7.11 6.34 -13.83
N ASN A 33 -6.21 6.34 -14.82
CA ASN A 33 -4.79 6.64 -14.58
C ASN A 33 -4.58 7.95 -13.78
N GLY A 34 -5.44 8.96 -13.98
CA GLY A 34 -5.40 10.22 -13.22
C GLY A 34 -5.88 10.10 -11.76
N GLU A 35 -6.74 9.14 -11.44
CA GLU A 35 -7.19 8.86 -10.07
C GLU A 35 -6.10 8.12 -9.29
N LEU A 36 -5.42 7.15 -9.91
CA LEU A 36 -4.31 6.42 -9.27
C LEU A 36 -3.10 7.33 -8.99
N ASP A 37 -2.78 8.25 -9.90
CA ASP A 37 -1.75 9.25 -9.66
C ASP A 37 -2.13 10.21 -8.53
N GLY A 38 -3.41 10.61 -8.45
CA GLY A 38 -3.96 11.41 -7.35
C GLY A 38 -3.83 10.70 -6.00
N ASP A 39 -4.27 9.45 -5.92
CA ASP A 39 -4.19 8.63 -4.72
C ASP A 39 -2.75 8.38 -4.27
N LEU A 40 -1.85 8.08 -5.21
CA LEU A 40 -0.44 7.88 -4.89
C LEU A 40 0.20 9.17 -4.37
N ASN A 41 -0.13 10.32 -4.96
CA ASN A 41 0.32 11.61 -4.43
C ASN A 41 -0.23 11.84 -3.03
N HIS A 42 -1.50 11.55 -2.80
CA HIS A 42 -2.13 11.67 -1.49
C HIS A 42 -1.41 10.78 -0.44
N ARG A 43 -1.06 9.54 -0.79
CA ARG A 43 -0.30 8.64 0.10
C ARG A 43 1.13 9.11 0.37
N ILE A 44 1.81 9.63 -0.65
CA ILE A 44 3.12 10.26 -0.48
C ILE A 44 3.00 11.46 0.47
N GLN A 45 1.97 12.29 0.33
CA GLN A 45 1.72 13.40 1.25
C GLN A 45 1.41 12.92 2.66
N ALA A 46 0.60 11.85 2.82
CA ALA A 46 0.34 11.27 4.13
C ALA A 46 1.62 10.79 4.83
N GLY A 47 2.53 10.14 4.08
CA GLY A 47 3.86 9.78 4.56
C GLY A 47 4.69 11.01 4.98
N TRP A 48 4.70 12.06 4.15
CA TRP A 48 5.37 13.32 4.46
C TRP A 48 4.80 14.01 5.70
N MET A 49 3.49 13.96 5.92
CA MET A 49 2.86 14.54 7.10
C MET A 49 3.32 13.82 8.38
N LYS A 50 3.39 12.47 8.36
CA LYS A 50 3.93 11.68 9.48
C LYS A 50 5.42 11.95 9.71
N TRP A 51 6.19 12.09 8.64
CA TRP A 51 7.60 12.47 8.76
C TRP A 51 7.77 13.88 9.35
N LYS A 52 7.00 14.86 8.85
CA LYS A 52 7.07 16.26 9.29
C LYS A 52 6.72 16.41 10.76
N SER A 53 5.71 15.69 11.25
CA SER A 53 5.33 15.70 12.67
C SER A 53 6.44 15.22 13.61
N ALA A 54 7.36 14.38 13.12
CA ALA A 54 8.48 13.86 13.90
C ALA A 54 9.84 14.47 13.49
N SER A 55 9.84 15.48 12.62
CA SER A 55 11.06 16.02 12.02
C SER A 55 12.04 16.59 13.06
N GLY A 56 11.53 17.19 14.15
CA GLY A 56 12.38 17.68 15.25
C GLY A 56 13.26 16.59 15.89
N VAL A 57 12.73 15.37 16.05
CA VAL A 57 13.47 14.22 16.59
C VAL A 57 14.26 13.51 15.50
N LEU A 58 13.69 13.36 14.30
CA LEU A 58 14.32 12.63 13.20
C LEU A 58 15.50 13.37 12.58
N CYS A 59 15.51 14.70 12.63
CA CYS A 59 16.62 15.51 12.14
C CYS A 59 17.71 15.77 13.20
N ASP A 60 17.48 15.38 14.46
CA ASP A 60 18.48 15.48 15.51
C ASP A 60 19.68 14.57 15.20
N ARG A 61 20.89 15.10 15.33
CA ARG A 61 22.14 14.36 15.12
C ARG A 61 22.44 13.37 16.26
N CYS A 62 21.92 13.62 17.46
CA CYS A 62 22.08 12.75 18.62
C CYS A 62 21.24 11.46 18.51
N MET A 63 20.23 11.47 17.66
CA MET A 63 19.32 10.34 17.48
C MET A 63 20.00 9.23 16.66
N PRO A 64 20.13 7.99 17.19
CA PRO A 64 20.76 6.90 16.47
C PRO A 64 20.05 6.56 15.15
N LEU A 65 20.81 6.31 14.08
CA LEU A 65 20.27 5.99 12.76
C LEU A 65 19.35 4.76 12.76
N LYS A 66 19.69 3.73 13.55
CA LYS A 66 18.85 2.53 13.72
C LYS A 66 17.46 2.86 14.25
N LEU A 67 17.35 3.85 15.16
CA LEU A 67 16.08 4.27 15.74
C LEU A 67 15.27 5.12 14.74
N LYS A 68 15.93 5.98 13.96
CA LYS A 68 15.31 6.68 12.82
C LYS A 68 14.75 5.69 11.79
N GLY A 69 15.50 4.62 11.51
CA GLY A 69 15.04 3.52 10.66
C GLY A 69 13.81 2.83 11.23
N LYS A 70 13.83 2.44 12.51
CA LYS A 70 12.67 1.83 13.18
C LYS A 70 11.44 2.74 13.12
N PHE A 71 11.60 4.05 13.33
CA PHE A 71 10.51 5.01 13.18
C PHE A 71 9.95 5.00 11.75
N TYR A 72 10.81 5.10 10.75
CA TYR A 72 10.39 5.05 9.35
C TYR A 72 9.57 3.80 9.04
N ARG A 73 10.07 2.62 9.44
CA ARG A 73 9.39 1.33 9.20
C ARG A 73 8.02 1.23 9.86
N THR A 74 7.86 1.83 11.04
CA THR A 74 6.65 1.66 11.87
C THR A 74 5.57 2.71 11.62
N THR A 75 5.94 3.93 11.25
CA THR A 75 4.97 5.04 11.15
C THR A 75 4.84 5.59 9.73
N ILE A 76 5.96 5.82 9.04
CA ILE A 76 5.98 6.49 7.73
C ILE A 76 5.67 5.49 6.63
N ARG A 77 6.36 4.35 6.61
CA ARG A 77 6.21 3.32 5.58
C ARG A 77 4.76 2.81 5.49
N PRO A 78 4.06 2.46 6.59
CA PRO A 78 2.67 2.01 6.48
C PRO A 78 1.73 3.10 5.97
N ALA A 79 1.95 4.37 6.35
CA ALA A 79 1.15 5.49 5.86
C ALA A 79 1.30 5.70 4.34
N MET A 80 2.50 5.49 3.80
CA MET A 80 2.78 5.55 2.36
C MET A 80 2.24 4.34 1.60
N LEU A 81 2.35 3.14 2.19
CA LEU A 81 2.00 1.89 1.52
C LEU A 81 0.51 1.54 1.60
N TYR A 82 -0.26 2.22 2.43
CA TYR A 82 -1.69 1.95 2.53
C TYR A 82 -2.38 2.09 1.16
N GLY A 83 -3.10 1.04 0.76
CA GLY A 83 -3.84 0.99 -0.51
C GLY A 83 -3.00 0.58 -1.72
N THR A 84 -1.67 0.42 -1.60
CA THR A 84 -0.80 -0.01 -2.70
C THR A 84 -0.99 -1.49 -3.10
N GLU A 85 -1.69 -2.26 -2.27
CA GLU A 85 -1.97 -3.69 -2.42
C GLU A 85 -2.86 -4.01 -3.62
N CYS A 86 -3.80 -3.10 -3.96
CA CYS A 86 -4.81 -3.33 -4.99
C CYS A 86 -4.54 -2.53 -6.28
N TRP A 87 -3.37 -1.92 -6.39
CA TRP A 87 -3.04 -1.03 -7.51
C TRP A 87 -2.33 -1.78 -8.64
N ALA A 88 -2.72 -1.47 -9.89
CA ALA A 88 -1.94 -1.84 -11.07
C ALA A 88 -0.72 -0.91 -11.22
N VAL A 89 0.30 -1.15 -10.39
CA VAL A 89 1.43 -0.22 -10.25
C VAL A 89 2.32 -0.23 -11.51
N LYS A 90 2.49 0.96 -12.11
CA LYS A 90 3.47 1.21 -13.17
C LYS A 90 4.83 1.52 -12.56
N TYR A 91 5.88 1.33 -13.35
CA TYR A 91 7.25 1.68 -12.97
C TYR A 91 7.36 3.14 -12.48
N GLN A 92 6.67 4.08 -13.15
CA GLN A 92 6.66 5.49 -12.76
C GLN A 92 6.14 5.73 -11.33
N HIS A 93 5.13 4.98 -10.91
CA HIS A 93 4.54 5.07 -9.58
C HIS A 93 5.51 4.52 -8.51
N VAL A 94 6.12 3.36 -8.75
CA VAL A 94 7.17 2.79 -7.88
C VAL A 94 8.34 3.77 -7.76
N HIS A 95 8.82 4.29 -8.89
CA HIS A 95 9.92 5.25 -8.94
C HIS A 95 9.59 6.51 -8.13
N LYS A 96 8.38 7.05 -8.26
CA LYS A 96 7.94 8.24 -7.52
C LYS A 96 7.89 8.00 -6.01
N MET A 97 7.43 6.84 -5.57
CA MET A 97 7.47 6.45 -4.16
C MET A 97 8.90 6.26 -3.66
N GLY A 98 9.78 5.64 -4.46
CA GLY A 98 11.20 5.49 -4.17
C GLY A 98 11.93 6.83 -4.04
N VAL A 99 11.62 7.80 -4.90
CA VAL A 99 12.16 9.16 -4.80
C VAL A 99 11.71 9.85 -3.51
N ALA A 100 10.44 9.70 -3.14
CA ALA A 100 9.92 10.26 -1.88
C ALA A 100 10.59 9.61 -0.65
N GLU A 101 10.69 8.27 -0.62
CA GLU A 101 11.41 7.51 0.41
C GLU A 101 12.84 8.02 0.54
N MET A 102 13.61 8.00 -0.55
CA MET A 102 15.02 8.37 -0.52
C MET A 102 15.24 9.82 -0.08
N ARG A 103 14.32 10.72 -0.42
CA ARG A 103 14.37 12.11 0.05
C ARG A 103 14.18 12.19 1.56
N MET A 104 13.21 11.46 2.12
CA MET A 104 13.01 11.39 3.57
C MET A 104 14.22 10.76 4.28
N LEU A 105 14.72 9.62 3.78
CA LEU A 105 15.88 8.93 4.36
C LEU A 105 17.14 9.80 4.36
N ARG A 106 17.43 10.48 3.24
CA ARG A 106 18.56 11.42 3.13
C ARG A 106 18.44 12.54 4.14
N TRP A 107 17.27 13.13 4.27
CA TRP A 107 17.06 14.25 5.18
C TRP A 107 17.23 13.85 6.64
N MET A 108 16.73 12.67 7.03
CA MET A 108 16.94 12.10 8.38
C MET A 108 18.41 11.84 8.70
N CYS A 109 19.21 11.51 7.69
CA CYS A 109 20.66 11.30 7.85
C CYS A 109 21.46 12.61 7.73
N GLY A 110 20.82 13.74 7.44
CA GLY A 110 21.51 15.00 7.17
C GLY A 110 22.29 15.02 5.85
N HIS A 111 21.99 14.10 4.94
CA HIS A 111 22.67 13.99 3.64
C HIS A 111 21.96 14.77 2.55
N THR A 112 22.74 15.40 1.68
CA THR A 112 22.25 16.10 0.50
C THR A 112 22.52 15.31 -0.78
N ARG A 113 22.05 15.80 -1.93
CA ARG A 113 22.43 15.21 -3.23
C ARG A 113 23.90 15.48 -3.60
N LYS A 114 24.53 16.50 -2.99
CA LYS A 114 25.93 16.85 -3.27
C LYS A 114 26.92 15.84 -2.69
N ASP A 115 26.50 15.11 -1.65
CA ASP A 115 27.34 14.13 -0.95
C ASP A 115 27.63 12.89 -1.80
N LYS A 116 26.93 12.70 -2.94
CA LYS A 116 27.11 11.60 -3.91
C LYS A 116 27.10 10.18 -3.30
N ILE A 117 26.53 10.01 -2.11
CA ILE A 117 26.36 8.71 -1.45
C ILE A 117 25.32 7.89 -2.22
N ARG A 118 25.55 6.58 -2.42
CA ARG A 118 24.62 5.68 -3.11
C ARG A 118 23.35 5.47 -2.28
N ASN A 119 22.24 5.15 -2.95
CA ASN A 119 20.96 4.95 -2.26
C ASN A 119 20.99 3.69 -1.39
N GLU A 120 21.65 2.64 -1.87
CA GLU A 120 21.89 1.39 -1.15
C GLU A 120 22.60 1.64 0.18
N ASP A 121 23.65 2.46 0.20
CA ASP A 121 24.43 2.78 1.42
C ASP A 121 23.57 3.48 2.48
N ILE A 122 22.71 4.41 2.06
CA ILE A 122 21.81 5.13 2.97
C ILE A 122 20.79 4.17 3.56
N ARG A 123 20.20 3.32 2.73
CA ARG A 123 19.26 2.28 3.19
C ARG A 123 19.92 1.30 4.15
N GLY A 124 21.16 0.89 3.87
CA GLY A 124 21.96 0.03 4.75
C GLY A 124 22.25 0.69 6.09
N LYS A 125 22.70 1.95 6.11
CA LYS A 125 22.97 2.71 7.34
C LYS A 125 21.72 2.88 8.23
N VAL A 126 20.56 3.11 7.62
CA VAL A 126 19.29 3.31 8.33
C VAL A 126 18.63 1.97 8.68
N GLY A 127 18.95 0.89 7.97
CA GLY A 127 18.35 -0.43 8.15
C GLY A 127 16.95 -0.54 7.55
N VAL A 128 16.75 -0.01 6.34
CA VAL A 128 15.45 0.08 5.67
C VAL A 128 15.52 -0.63 4.32
N ALA A 129 14.70 -1.67 4.14
CA ALA A 129 14.51 -2.33 2.85
C ALA A 129 13.84 -1.39 1.84
N GLU A 130 14.08 -1.64 0.57
CA GLU A 130 13.55 -0.87 -0.54
C GLU A 130 12.01 -0.88 -0.59
N ILE A 131 11.42 0.29 -0.86
CA ILE A 131 9.96 0.45 -0.92
C ILE A 131 9.31 -0.43 -1.99
N GLU A 132 9.95 -0.65 -3.14
CA GLU A 132 9.40 -1.51 -4.19
C GLU A 132 9.17 -2.93 -3.70
N GLY A 133 10.16 -3.46 -2.98
CA GLY A 133 10.05 -4.75 -2.34
C GLY A 133 8.86 -4.78 -1.36
N ASN A 134 8.75 -3.78 -0.49
CA ASN A 134 7.64 -3.72 0.48
C ASN A 134 6.27 -3.64 -0.22
N MET A 135 6.18 -2.91 -1.35
CA MET A 135 4.95 -2.89 -2.16
C MET A 135 4.64 -4.27 -2.73
N ARG A 136 5.66 -5.02 -3.18
CA ARG A 136 5.50 -6.41 -3.66
C ARG A 136 5.03 -7.34 -2.54
N GLU A 137 5.68 -7.29 -1.37
CA GLU A 137 5.28 -8.06 -0.20
C GLU A 137 3.81 -7.80 0.15
N ASN A 138 3.40 -6.51 0.20
CA ASN A 138 2.03 -6.13 0.49
C ASN A 138 1.03 -6.70 -0.53
N ARG A 139 1.31 -6.57 -1.83
CA ARG A 139 0.48 -7.16 -2.90
C ARG A 139 0.33 -8.68 -2.74
N LEU A 140 1.43 -9.39 -2.44
CA LEU A 140 1.42 -10.84 -2.27
C LEU A 140 0.78 -11.27 -0.94
N ARG A 141 0.89 -10.47 0.13
CA ARG A 141 0.15 -10.67 1.39
C ARG A 141 -1.35 -10.60 1.13
N TRP A 142 -1.80 -9.57 0.41
CA TRP A 142 -3.21 -9.43 -0.01
C TRP A 142 -3.65 -10.60 -0.87
N PHE A 143 -2.89 -10.94 -1.92
CA PHE A 143 -3.21 -12.06 -2.80
C PHE A 143 -3.34 -13.39 -2.04
N GLY A 144 -2.40 -13.70 -1.14
CA GLY A 144 -2.49 -14.88 -0.30
C GLY A 144 -3.71 -14.84 0.64
N HIS A 145 -4.09 -13.67 1.15
CA HIS A 145 -5.34 -13.52 1.91
C HIS A 145 -6.55 -13.87 1.05
N VAL A 146 -6.65 -13.31 -0.16
CA VAL A 146 -7.77 -13.55 -1.11
C VAL A 146 -7.87 -15.04 -1.46
N GLN A 147 -6.75 -15.70 -1.77
CA GLN A 147 -6.73 -17.11 -2.18
C GLN A 147 -7.16 -18.09 -1.10
N ARG A 148 -6.94 -17.75 0.17
CA ARG A 148 -7.38 -18.55 1.32
C ARG A 148 -8.85 -18.34 1.67
N ARG A 149 -9.54 -17.34 1.10
CA ARG A 149 -10.98 -17.16 1.31
C ARG A 149 -11.77 -18.13 0.41
N PRO A 150 -12.96 -18.58 0.85
CA PRO A 150 -13.80 -19.44 0.01
C PRO A 150 -14.27 -18.68 -1.24
N THR A 151 -14.58 -19.41 -2.31
CA THR A 151 -14.97 -18.86 -3.63
C THR A 151 -16.23 -17.99 -3.59
N TYR A 152 -17.13 -18.20 -2.62
CA TYR A 152 -18.31 -17.36 -2.43
C TYR A 152 -18.03 -16.06 -1.66
N ALA A 153 -16.82 -15.87 -1.11
CA ALA A 153 -16.47 -14.64 -0.41
C ALA A 153 -16.47 -13.46 -1.39
N PRO A 154 -17.12 -12.33 -1.07
CA PRO A 154 -17.19 -11.16 -1.96
C PRO A 154 -15.81 -10.70 -2.47
N ILE A 155 -14.82 -10.69 -1.58
CA ILE A 155 -13.43 -10.32 -1.87
C ILE A 155 -12.83 -11.19 -2.98
N ARG A 156 -13.13 -12.51 -3.00
CA ARG A 156 -12.62 -13.43 -4.02
C ARG A 156 -13.40 -13.33 -5.32
N ARG A 157 -14.72 -13.07 -5.27
CA ARG A 157 -15.54 -12.88 -6.48
C ARG A 157 -15.15 -11.63 -7.26
N CYS A 158 -14.95 -10.51 -6.57
CA CYS A 158 -14.58 -9.24 -7.21
C CYS A 158 -13.26 -9.34 -8.00
N ASP A 159 -12.31 -10.14 -7.53
CA ASP A 159 -10.99 -10.27 -8.16
C ASP A 159 -10.98 -11.23 -9.38
N TYR A 160 -11.82 -12.28 -9.40
CA TYR A 160 -11.82 -13.30 -10.47
C TYR A 160 -12.95 -13.14 -11.50
N GLU A 161 -14.10 -12.59 -11.13
CA GLU A 161 -15.29 -12.52 -12.02
C GLU A 161 -15.39 -11.22 -12.81
N THR A 162 -14.48 -10.26 -12.59
CA THR A 162 -14.46 -9.01 -13.35
C THR A 162 -13.75 -9.20 -14.69
N GLU A 163 -14.29 -10.06 -15.56
CA GLU A 163 -14.01 -9.93 -16.99
C GLU A 163 -14.44 -8.53 -17.40
N VAL A 164 -13.48 -7.72 -17.88
CA VAL A 164 -13.75 -6.35 -18.29
C VAL A 164 -14.65 -6.39 -19.52
N GLN A 165 -15.96 -6.32 -19.32
CA GLN A 165 -16.90 -6.12 -20.41
C GLN A 165 -16.59 -4.76 -21.07
N GLY A 166 -16.20 -4.82 -22.34
CA GLY A 166 -15.88 -3.65 -23.15
C GLY A 166 -14.95 -3.98 -24.32
N ARG A 167 -15.15 -3.31 -25.46
CA ARG A 167 -14.23 -3.42 -26.60
C ARG A 167 -12.87 -2.85 -26.22
N ARG A 168 -11.81 -3.63 -26.42
CA ARG A 168 -10.42 -3.19 -26.24
C ARG A 168 -10.13 -2.04 -27.21
N GLY A 169 -9.66 -0.90 -26.70
CA GLY A 169 -9.18 0.19 -27.55
C GLY A 169 -7.91 -0.20 -28.32
N ARG A 170 -7.64 0.45 -29.46
CA ARG A 170 -6.36 0.30 -30.18
C ARG A 170 -5.20 0.86 -29.35
N GLY A 171 -4.11 0.12 -29.23
CA GLY A 171 -2.89 0.52 -28.49
C GLY A 171 -2.39 -0.52 -27.48
N ARG A 172 -1.37 -0.17 -26.68
CA ARG A 172 -0.80 -1.05 -25.65
C ARG A 172 -1.86 -1.35 -24.57
N PRO A 173 -2.11 -2.63 -24.24
CA PRO A 173 -3.04 -2.99 -23.17
C PRO A 173 -2.69 -2.33 -21.83
N ARG A 174 -3.72 -1.98 -21.05
CA ARG A 174 -3.54 -1.46 -19.70
C ARG A 174 -2.97 -2.57 -18.82
N LYS A 175 -1.97 -2.25 -18.00
CA LYS A 175 -1.51 -3.19 -16.98
C LYS A 175 -2.65 -3.50 -16.02
N THR A 176 -2.97 -4.77 -15.85
CA THR A 176 -3.94 -5.22 -14.84
C THR A 176 -3.22 -5.58 -13.54
N LEU A 177 -3.99 -5.63 -12.44
CA LEU A 177 -3.47 -6.15 -11.17
C LEU A 177 -2.99 -7.59 -11.32
N GLU A 178 -3.74 -8.41 -12.06
CA GLU A 178 -3.37 -9.80 -12.37
C GLU A 178 -2.03 -9.91 -13.10
N GLU A 179 -1.79 -9.09 -14.12
CA GLU A 179 -0.49 -9.06 -14.82
C GLU A 179 0.67 -8.67 -13.89
N THR A 180 0.40 -7.80 -12.91
CA THR A 180 1.38 -7.37 -11.90
C THR A 180 1.66 -8.50 -10.92
N LEU A 181 0.62 -9.17 -10.41
CA LEU A 181 0.73 -10.33 -9.55
C LEU A 181 1.46 -11.48 -10.24
N ARG A 182 1.19 -11.76 -11.52
CA ARG A 182 1.90 -12.80 -12.28
C ARG A 182 3.40 -12.51 -12.36
N LYS A 183 3.79 -11.25 -12.51
CA LYS A 183 5.20 -10.83 -12.51
C LYS A 183 5.82 -10.94 -11.12
N ASP A 184 5.11 -10.56 -10.07
CA ASP A 184 5.60 -10.66 -8.70
C ASP A 184 5.77 -12.12 -8.25
N LEU A 185 4.83 -13.00 -8.63
CA LEU A 185 4.94 -14.44 -8.43
C LEU A 185 6.14 -15.02 -9.17
N GLY A 186 6.32 -14.67 -10.44
CA GLY A 186 7.47 -15.11 -11.23
C GLY A 186 8.81 -14.51 -10.77
N TYR A 187 8.81 -13.36 -10.11
CA TYR A 187 10.04 -12.78 -9.54
C TYR A 187 10.52 -13.55 -8.29
N LEU A 188 9.61 -14.16 -7.53
CA LEU A 188 9.91 -14.92 -6.31
C LEU A 188 9.79 -16.44 -6.49
N ASP A 189 9.60 -16.91 -7.73
CA ASP A 189 9.35 -18.32 -8.07
C ASP A 189 8.25 -18.95 -7.19
N LEU A 190 7.14 -18.23 -7.04
CA LEU A 190 5.99 -18.63 -6.23
C LEU A 190 4.86 -19.19 -7.08
N THR A 191 4.25 -20.28 -6.62
CA THR A 191 3.05 -20.87 -7.23
C THR A 191 1.80 -20.57 -6.39
N LYS A 192 0.62 -20.63 -7.01
CA LYS A 192 -0.65 -20.24 -6.37
C LYS A 192 -1.06 -21.19 -5.24
N ASP A 193 -0.73 -22.46 -5.36
CA ASP A 193 -0.96 -23.55 -4.39
C ASP A 193 -0.23 -23.31 -3.07
N MET A 194 0.96 -22.70 -3.11
CA MET A 194 1.72 -22.33 -1.90
C MET A 194 1.02 -21.32 -0.99
N THR A 195 -0.06 -20.67 -1.46
CA THR A 195 -0.83 -19.73 -0.65
C THR A 195 -1.59 -20.40 0.49
N GLN A 196 -1.81 -21.72 0.44
CA GLN A 196 -2.55 -22.46 1.47
C GLN A 196 -1.73 -22.61 2.76
N ASP A 197 -0.43 -22.87 2.65
CA ASP A 197 0.47 -22.83 3.80
C ASP A 197 0.80 -21.37 4.13
N ARG A 198 0.18 -20.85 5.19
CA ARG A 198 0.41 -19.47 5.64
C ARG A 198 1.85 -19.23 6.11
N ALA A 199 2.48 -20.19 6.77
CA ALA A 199 3.82 -20.01 7.31
C ALA A 199 4.85 -19.97 6.17
N GLN A 200 4.78 -20.93 5.25
CA GLN A 200 5.63 -20.97 4.07
C GLN A 200 5.41 -19.73 3.19
N TRP A 201 4.15 -19.33 2.97
CA TRP A 201 3.82 -18.13 2.20
C TRP A 201 4.40 -16.87 2.82
N CYS A 202 4.17 -16.66 4.13
CA CYS A 202 4.68 -15.48 4.83
C CYS A 202 6.20 -15.43 4.83
N SER A 203 6.89 -16.56 5.01
CA SER A 203 8.36 -16.60 4.97
C SER A 203 8.92 -16.22 3.61
N LYS A 204 8.34 -16.73 2.51
CA LYS A 204 8.86 -16.49 1.16
C LYS A 204 8.59 -15.08 0.62
N ILE A 205 7.47 -14.46 1.00
CA ILE A 205 7.14 -13.10 0.56
C ILE A 205 7.81 -12.03 1.41
N HIS A 206 8.32 -12.40 2.60
CA HIS A 206 8.85 -11.44 3.55
C HIS A 206 10.14 -10.83 3.03
N ILE A 207 10.20 -9.50 3.02
CA ILE A 207 11.43 -8.79 2.73
C ILE A 207 12.10 -8.42 4.04
N ALA A 208 13.22 -9.09 4.29
CA ALA A 208 14.06 -8.79 5.42
C ALA A 208 14.61 -7.36 5.30
N ASP A 209 14.38 -6.54 6.33
CA ASP A 209 15.13 -5.31 6.50
C ASP A 209 16.59 -5.69 6.85
N PRO A 210 17.61 -5.01 6.29
CA PRO A 210 19.03 -5.41 6.38
C PRO A 210 19.66 -5.26 7.77
N THR A 211 18.86 -5.19 8.84
CA THR A 211 19.31 -5.00 10.23
C THR A 211 18.69 -6.01 11.19
N GLN A 212 18.37 -7.22 10.73
CA GLN A 212 18.27 -8.37 11.63
C GLN A 212 19.66 -8.86 12.02
#